data_AF-Q7BV65-F1
#
_entry.id   AF-Q7BV65-F1
#
_cell.length_a   1.000
_cell.length_b   1.000
_cell.length_c   1.000
_cell.angle_alpha   90.00
_cell.angle_beta   90.00
_cell.angle_gamma   90.00
#
_symmetry.space_group_name_H-M   'P 1'
#
loop_
_entity.id
_entity.type
_entity.pdbx_description
1 polymer ?
#
loop_
_entity_poly.entity_id
_entity_poly.type
_entity_poly.pdbx_seq_one_letter_code
_entity_poly.pdbx_strand_id
1 'polypeptide(L)'
;DRFLKRIGAASQAKLKAESHLANRIALRSGQQEIYVSLYSSDGSNLQSWEKIVGSLPRQMISRPIYADEEDIKAILKTKENKQNEAYVAIYISQSDILHLSADKAPVDKLGKPLLTLKDKSISLENISRFVHVSGVYRYSNGRLIKNA
;
A
#
# COMPACT_ATOMS: atom_id res chain seq x y z
N ASP A 1 24.37 19.27 10.14
CA ASP A 1 23.23 19.14 9.20
C ASP A 1 23.46 18.44 7.86
N ARG A 2 24.53 18.68 7.09
CA ARG A 2 24.72 18.03 5.78
C ARG A 2 24.92 16.50 5.84
N PHE A 3 25.53 16.01 6.92
CA PHE A 3 25.84 14.58 7.13
C PHE A 3 24.58 13.74 7.38
N LEU A 4 23.67 14.20 8.25
CA LEU A 4 22.41 13.51 8.55
C LEU A 4 21.48 13.39 7.33
N LYS A 5 21.39 14.44 6.50
CA LYS A 5 20.65 14.40 5.24
C LYS A 5 21.21 13.38 4.25
N ARG A 6 22.55 13.21 4.23
CA ARG A 6 23.23 12.28 3.32
C ARG A 6 23.02 10.82 3.72
N ILE A 7 22.96 10.54 5.03
CA ILE A 7 22.62 9.21 5.56
C ILE A 7 21.16 8.85 5.25
N GLY A 8 20.21 9.76 5.50
CA GLY A 8 18.80 9.53 5.17
C GLY A 8 18.55 9.34 3.66
N ALA A 9 19.23 10.12 2.82
CA ALA A 9 19.15 9.98 1.36
C ALA A 9 19.76 8.66 0.86
N ALA A 10 20.87 8.21 1.45
CA ALA A 10 21.48 6.92 1.13
C ALA A 10 20.58 5.74 1.53
N SER A 11 19.91 5.83 2.69
CA SER A 11 18.89 4.86 3.13
C SER A 11 17.74 4.78 2.13
N GLN A 12 17.16 5.93 1.72
CA GLN A 12 16.07 5.96 0.74
C GLN A 12 16.48 5.46 -0.64
N ALA A 13 17.67 5.82 -1.13
CA ALA A 13 18.16 5.35 -2.43
C ALA A 13 18.35 3.83 -2.44
N LYS A 14 18.88 3.27 -1.34
CA LYS A 14 19.02 1.82 -1.17
C LYS A 14 17.66 1.13 -1.11
N LEU A 15 16.70 1.64 -0.34
CA LEU A 15 15.34 1.11 -0.27
C LEU A 15 14.63 1.14 -1.63
N LYS A 16 14.82 2.20 -2.43
CA LYS A 16 14.29 2.26 -3.80
C LYS A 16 14.92 1.20 -4.71
N ALA A 17 16.25 1.05 -4.67
CA ALA A 17 16.94 0.04 -5.46
C ALA A 17 16.50 -1.39 -5.08
N GLU A 18 16.37 -1.66 -3.78
CA GLU A 18 15.86 -2.93 -3.26
C GLU A 18 14.40 -3.16 -3.65
N SER A 19 13.54 -2.14 -3.60
CA SER A 19 12.15 -2.22 -4.06
C SER A 19 12.05 -2.52 -5.57
N HIS A 20 12.88 -1.88 -6.41
CA HIS A 20 12.92 -2.20 -7.84
C HIS A 20 13.41 -3.64 -8.11
N LEU A 21 14.37 -4.12 -7.33
CA LEU A 21 14.82 -5.51 -7.42
C LEU A 21 13.71 -6.47 -6.99
N ALA A 22 13.08 -6.20 -5.85
CA ALA A 22 11.97 -6.98 -5.30
C ALA A 22 10.80 -7.04 -6.28
N ASN A 23 10.41 -5.92 -6.89
CA ASN A 23 9.36 -5.90 -7.92
C ASN A 23 9.72 -6.74 -9.14
N ARG A 24 10.97 -6.73 -9.60
CA ARG A 24 11.39 -7.59 -10.72
C ARG A 24 11.39 -9.07 -10.35
N ILE A 25 11.78 -9.41 -9.12
CA ILE A 25 11.74 -10.79 -8.62
C ILE A 25 10.29 -11.26 -8.47
N ALA A 26 9.44 -10.43 -7.87
CA ALA A 26 8.01 -10.69 -7.69
C ALA A 26 7.33 -10.96 -9.05
N LEU A 27 7.55 -10.11 -10.05
CA LEU A 27 6.96 -10.31 -11.38
C LEU A 27 7.41 -11.65 -12.01
N ARG A 28 8.66 -12.06 -11.80
CA ARG A 28 9.18 -13.36 -12.27
C ARG A 28 8.62 -14.54 -11.50
N SER A 29 8.21 -14.35 -10.25
CA SER A 29 7.56 -15.37 -9.42
C SER A 29 6.03 -15.34 -9.50
N GLY A 30 5.45 -14.60 -10.45
CA GLY A 30 4.00 -14.47 -10.61
C GLY A 30 3.33 -13.66 -9.50
N GLN A 31 4.11 -12.87 -8.76
CA GLN A 31 3.62 -11.91 -7.78
C GLN A 31 3.57 -10.49 -8.34
N GLN A 32 2.65 -9.70 -7.83
CA GLN A 32 2.48 -8.29 -8.17
C GLN A 32 2.34 -7.47 -6.88
N GLU A 33 2.98 -6.31 -6.83
CA GLU A 33 2.73 -5.32 -5.78
C GLU A 33 1.43 -4.58 -6.12
N ILE A 34 0.49 -4.59 -5.18
CA ILE A 34 -0.80 -3.88 -5.27
C ILE A 34 -0.89 -2.85 -4.13
N TYR A 35 -1.79 -1.88 -4.29
CA TYR A 35 -1.93 -0.78 -3.34
C TYR A 35 -3.35 -0.70 -2.82
N VAL A 36 -3.53 -0.85 -1.50
CA VAL A 36 -4.85 -0.86 -0.87
C VAL A 36 -5.06 0.43 -0.10
N SER A 37 -6.13 1.16 -0.41
CA SER A 37 -6.51 2.39 0.28
C SER A 37 -7.09 2.10 1.66
N LEU A 38 -6.63 2.84 2.66
CA LEU A 38 -7.06 2.73 4.05
C LEU A 38 -7.59 4.07 4.57
N TYR A 39 -8.66 3.98 5.35
CA TYR A 39 -9.24 5.11 6.06
C TYR A 39 -9.29 4.82 7.56
N SER A 40 -8.98 5.82 8.38
CA SER A 40 -9.16 5.83 9.83
C SER A 40 -9.89 7.11 10.25
N SER A 41 -10.91 7.02 11.10
CA SER A 41 -11.51 8.21 11.70
C SER A 41 -10.56 8.91 12.68
N ASP A 42 -9.63 8.17 13.27
CA ASP A 42 -8.57 8.64 14.17
C ASP A 42 -7.21 8.41 13.51
N GLY A 43 -6.94 9.16 12.44
CA GLY A 43 -5.74 9.00 11.61
C GLY A 43 -4.46 9.57 12.21
N SER A 44 -4.57 10.41 13.25
CA SER A 44 -3.41 10.87 14.03
C SER A 44 -2.85 9.78 14.95
N ASN A 45 -3.66 8.78 15.31
CA ASN A 45 -3.27 7.70 16.19
C ASN A 45 -2.71 6.50 15.42
N LEU A 46 -1.42 6.22 15.61
CA LEU A 46 -0.75 5.10 14.96
C LEU A 46 -1.34 3.73 15.36
N GLN A 47 -1.86 3.59 16.58
CA GLN A 47 -2.47 2.34 17.05
C GLN A 47 -3.78 2.02 16.33
N SER A 48 -4.51 3.06 15.91
CA SER A 48 -5.71 2.90 15.09
C SER A 48 -5.35 2.31 13.73
N TRP A 49 -4.25 2.78 13.13
CA TRP A 49 -3.70 2.21 11.90
C TRP A 49 -3.23 0.75 12.07
N GLU A 50 -2.56 0.42 13.16
CA GLU A 50 -2.13 -0.96 13.46
C GLU A 50 -3.31 -1.94 13.47
N LYS A 51 -4.43 -1.55 14.09
CA LYS A 51 -5.67 -2.36 14.11
C LYS A 51 -6.26 -2.52 12.71
N ILE A 52 -6.30 -1.45 11.92
CA ILE A 52 -6.81 -1.47 10.54
C ILE A 52 -5.96 -2.38 9.66
N VAL A 53 -4.63 -2.27 9.75
CA VAL A 53 -3.73 -3.14 9.00
C VAL A 53 -3.91 -4.59 9.45
N GLY A 54 -3.97 -4.85 10.76
CA GLY A 54 -4.19 -6.20 11.30
C GLY A 54 -5.53 -6.84 10.90
N SER A 55 -6.56 -6.05 10.60
CA SER A 55 -7.87 -6.55 10.17
C SER A 55 -8.00 -6.74 8.65
N LEU A 56 -6.98 -6.36 7.86
CA LEU A 56 -7.03 -6.37 6.39
C LEU A 56 -7.54 -7.66 5.77
N PRO A 57 -7.04 -8.87 6.13
CA PRO A 57 -7.52 -10.12 5.52
C PRO A 57 -9.01 -10.39 5.73
N ARG A 58 -9.62 -9.78 6.75
CA ARG A 58 -11.03 -9.97 7.11
C ARG A 58 -11.95 -8.84 6.64
N GLN A 59 -11.42 -7.64 6.38
CA GLN A 59 -12.20 -6.41 6.12
C GLN A 59 -11.80 -5.74 4.79
N MET A 60 -11.46 -6.54 3.79
CA MET A 60 -10.91 -6.04 2.53
C MET A 60 -11.97 -5.64 1.50
N ILE A 61 -13.15 -6.27 1.55
CA ILE A 61 -14.12 -6.32 0.43
C ILE A 61 -14.56 -4.93 -0.06
N SER A 62 -14.58 -3.92 0.80
CA SER A 62 -15.05 -2.57 0.47
C SER A 62 -13.93 -1.54 0.25
N ARG A 63 -12.67 -1.96 0.20
CA ARG A 63 -11.52 -1.06 0.08
C ARG A 63 -11.07 -0.95 -1.38
N PRO A 64 -10.83 0.26 -1.91
CA PRO A 64 -10.24 0.42 -3.24
C PRO A 64 -8.83 -0.16 -3.32
N ILE A 65 -8.57 -0.93 -4.39
CA ILE A 65 -7.30 -1.60 -4.65
C ILE A 65 -6.79 -1.13 -6.01
N TYR A 66 -5.54 -0.71 -6.08
CA TYR A 66 -4.92 -0.18 -7.29
C TYR A 66 -3.75 -1.06 -7.73
N ALA A 67 -3.55 -1.15 -9.04
CA ALA A 67 -2.36 -1.77 -9.64
C ALA A 67 -1.15 -0.83 -9.63
N ASP A 68 -1.38 0.49 -9.69
CA ASP A 68 -0.34 1.52 -9.77
C ASP A 68 -0.32 2.39 -8.49
N GLU A 69 0.88 2.68 -7.99
CA GLU A 69 1.09 3.54 -6.83
C GLU A 69 0.71 5.00 -7.14
N GLU A 70 0.89 5.44 -8.38
CA GLU A 70 0.61 6.82 -8.76
C GLU A 70 -0.89 7.11 -8.78
N ASP A 71 -1.73 6.12 -9.11
CA ASP A 71 -3.18 6.25 -9.08
C ASP A 71 -3.70 6.40 -7.65
N ILE A 72 -3.22 5.58 -6.71
CA ILE A 72 -3.59 5.73 -5.29
C ILE A 72 -3.07 7.04 -4.70
N LYS A 73 -1.86 7.48 -5.08
CA LYS A 73 -1.35 8.79 -4.66
C LYS A 73 -2.21 9.93 -5.22
N ALA A 74 -2.68 9.80 -6.46
CA ALA A 74 -3.51 10.82 -7.10
C ALA A 74 -4.84 10.97 -6.36
N ILE A 75 -5.54 9.87 -6.07
CA ILE A 75 -6.82 9.94 -5.34
C ILE A 75 -6.63 10.41 -3.88
N LEU A 76 -5.53 10.04 -3.22
CA LEU A 76 -5.27 10.52 -1.86
C LEU A 76 -4.97 12.03 -1.82
N LYS A 77 -4.43 12.61 -2.89
CA LYS A 77 -4.23 14.06 -2.99
C LYS A 77 -5.55 14.83 -3.03
N THR A 78 -6.64 14.23 -3.50
CA THR A 78 -7.96 14.88 -3.58
C THR A 78 -8.75 14.80 -2.28
N LYS A 79 -8.25 14.11 -1.25
CA LYS A 79 -8.94 14.00 0.04
C LYS A 79 -8.73 15.25 0.89
N GLU A 80 -9.79 15.71 1.54
CA GLU A 80 -9.74 16.88 2.43
C GLU A 80 -8.87 16.60 3.65
N ASN A 81 -9.17 15.52 4.38
CA ASN A 81 -8.40 15.15 5.56
C ASN A 81 -7.35 14.07 5.25
N LYS A 82 -6.18 14.52 4.80
CA LYS A 82 -5.04 13.65 4.47
C LYS A 82 -4.48 12.89 5.67
N GLN A 83 -4.77 13.33 6.89
CA GLN A 83 -4.36 12.62 8.11
C GLN A 83 -5.17 11.32 8.30
N ASN A 84 -6.40 11.27 7.79
CA ASN A 84 -7.29 10.12 7.92
C ASN A 84 -7.11 9.10 6.80
N GLU A 85 -6.11 9.30 5.94
CA GLU A 85 -5.92 8.56 4.70
C GLU A 85 -4.52 7.96 4.69
N ALA A 86 -4.45 6.67 4.36
CA ALA A 86 -3.20 5.95 4.22
C ALA A 86 -3.35 4.88 3.13
N TYR A 87 -2.25 4.23 2.80
CA TYR A 87 -2.31 3.01 2.00
C TYR A 87 -1.23 2.02 2.41
N VAL A 88 -1.43 0.77 2.00
CA VAL A 88 -0.45 -0.30 2.12
C VAL A 88 -0.09 -0.80 0.73
N ALA A 89 1.19 -1.09 0.53
CA ALA A 89 1.66 -1.84 -0.61
C ALA A 89 1.86 -3.31 -0.18
N ILE A 90 1.32 -4.24 -0.95
CA ILE A 90 1.27 -5.66 -0.60
C ILE A 90 1.60 -6.49 -1.84
N TYR A 91 2.44 -7.51 -1.68
CA TYR A 91 2.64 -8.51 -2.72
C TYR A 91 1.55 -9.58 -2.69
N ILE A 92 0.92 -9.81 -3.84
CA ILE A 92 -0.12 -10.82 -4.05
C ILE A 92 0.22 -11.67 -5.27
N SER A 93 -0.29 -12.90 -5.33
CA SER A 93 -0.22 -13.69 -6.55
C SER A 93 -1.08 -13.06 -7.66
N GLN A 94 -0.56 -12.96 -8.87
CA GLN A 94 -1.34 -12.53 -10.04
C GLN A 94 -2.53 -13.45 -10.31
N SER A 95 -2.44 -14.72 -9.93
CA SER A 95 -3.56 -15.68 -10.02
C SER A 95 -4.75 -15.30 -9.12
N ASP A 96 -4.52 -14.47 -8.11
CA ASP A 96 -5.55 -14.07 -7.15
C ASP A 96 -6.25 -12.76 -7.55
N ILE A 97 -5.77 -12.12 -8.62
CA ILE A 97 -6.41 -10.95 -9.23
C ILE A 97 -7.49 -11.44 -10.20
N LEU A 98 -8.73 -10.99 -9.96
CA LEU A 98 -9.84 -11.20 -10.88
C LEU A 98 -9.74 -10.18 -12.01
N HIS A 99 -9.35 -10.67 -13.18
CA HIS A 99 -9.19 -9.86 -14.38
C HIS A 99 -10.57 -9.58 -14.98
N LEU A 100 -11.06 -8.36 -14.77
CA LEU A 100 -12.28 -7.87 -15.38
C LEU A 100 -11.93 -7.13 -16.68
N SER A 101 -12.79 -7.23 -17.69
CA SER A 101 -12.68 -6.40 -18.89
C SER A 101 -12.80 -4.91 -18.52
N ALA A 102 -12.19 -4.02 -19.30
CA ALA A 102 -12.20 -2.58 -19.02
C ALA A 102 -13.62 -2.02 -18.75
N ASP A 103 -14.62 -2.49 -19.50
CA ASP A 103 -16.02 -2.06 -19.36
C ASP A 103 -16.69 -2.52 -18.05
N LYS A 104 -16.09 -3.50 -17.35
CA LYS A 104 -16.62 -4.11 -16.12
C LYS A 104 -15.76 -3.79 -14.91
N ALA A 105 -14.58 -3.24 -15.10
CA ALA A 105 -13.68 -2.89 -14.01
C ALA A 105 -14.27 -1.69 -13.23
N PRO A 106 -14.40 -1.78 -11.90
CA PRO A 106 -14.79 -0.63 -11.11
C PRO A 106 -13.74 0.48 -11.25
N VAL A 107 -14.19 1.73 -11.27
CA VAL A 107 -13.31 2.90 -11.36
C VAL A 107 -13.43 3.78 -10.12
N ASP A 108 -12.36 4.48 -9.79
CA ASP A 108 -12.37 5.50 -8.75
C ASP A 108 -13.00 6.83 -9.24
N LYS A 109 -12.97 7.86 -8.39
CA LYS A 109 -13.51 9.19 -8.71
C LYS A 109 -12.73 9.92 -9.81
N LEU A 110 -11.51 9.50 -10.12
CA LEU A 110 -10.65 10.04 -11.17
C LEU A 110 -10.70 9.20 -12.46
N GLY A 111 -11.57 8.18 -12.51
CA GLY A 111 -11.70 7.27 -13.64
C GLY A 111 -10.59 6.22 -13.73
N LYS A 112 -9.82 6.00 -12.65
CA LYS A 112 -8.75 4.99 -12.61
C LYS A 112 -9.31 3.61 -12.27
N PRO A 113 -8.87 2.55 -12.98
CA PRO A 113 -9.38 1.21 -12.75
C PRO A 113 -8.93 0.65 -11.40
N LEU A 114 -9.85 -0.03 -10.72
CA LEU A 114 -9.63 -0.71 -9.46
C LEU A 114 -9.53 -2.23 -9.68
N LEU A 115 -8.62 -2.86 -8.94
CA LEU A 115 -8.46 -4.30 -8.93
C LEU A 115 -9.55 -4.95 -8.09
N THR A 116 -10.01 -6.11 -8.55
CA THR A 116 -10.85 -7.03 -7.77
C THR A 116 -10.02 -8.26 -7.45
N LEU A 117 -10.05 -8.71 -6.20
CA LEU A 117 -9.28 -9.86 -5.74
C LEU A 117 -10.20 -11.02 -5.36
N LYS A 118 -9.67 -12.25 -5.42
CA LYS A 118 -10.31 -13.42 -4.82
C LYS A 118 -10.35 -13.28 -3.29
N ASP A 119 -11.30 -13.95 -2.67
CA ASP A 119 -11.38 -14.05 -1.21
C ASP A 119 -10.08 -14.62 -0.61
N LYS A 120 -9.68 -14.07 0.54
CA LYS A 120 -8.52 -14.53 1.34
C LYS A 120 -7.17 -14.50 0.61
N SER A 121 -7.02 -13.64 -0.39
CA SER A 121 -5.80 -13.49 -1.18
C SER A 121 -4.72 -12.59 -0.57
N ILE A 122 -5.06 -11.84 0.49
CA ILE A 122 -4.13 -10.95 1.18
C ILE A 122 -3.55 -11.63 2.43
N SER A 123 -2.23 -11.64 2.53
CA SER A 123 -1.49 -11.98 3.74
C SER A 123 -0.76 -10.76 4.30
N LEU A 124 -0.80 -10.60 5.63
CA LEU A 124 -0.13 -9.50 6.33
C LEU A 124 1.40 -9.58 6.24
N GLU A 125 1.94 -10.79 6.03
CA GLU A 125 3.38 -11.02 5.92
C GLU A 125 3.96 -10.45 4.61
N ASN A 126 3.11 -10.24 3.60
CA ASN A 126 3.50 -9.72 2.29
C ASN A 126 3.37 -8.20 2.19
N ILE A 127 3.04 -7.51 3.29
CA ILE A 127 2.99 -6.04 3.32
C ILE A 127 4.43 -5.52 3.20
N SER A 128 4.72 -4.83 2.10
CA SER A 128 6.05 -4.25 1.86
C SER A 128 6.23 -2.93 2.61
N ARG A 129 5.20 -2.07 2.60
CA ARG A 129 5.19 -0.77 3.27
C ARG A 129 3.77 -0.29 3.56
N PHE A 130 3.64 0.44 4.66
CA PHE A 130 2.51 1.30 4.98
C PHE A 130 2.93 2.75 4.76
N VAL A 131 2.10 3.53 4.08
CA VAL A 131 2.39 4.93 3.73
C VAL A 131 1.28 5.83 4.27
N HIS A 132 1.70 6.80 5.06
CA HIS A 132 0.85 7.80 5.68
C HIS A 132 1.53 9.16 5.62
N VAL A 133 0.80 10.25 5.84
CA VAL A 133 1.36 11.61 5.79
C VAL A 133 2.50 11.82 6.80
N SER A 134 2.50 11.09 7.92
CA SER A 134 3.59 11.15 8.93
C SER A 134 4.87 10.40 8.53
N GLY A 135 4.83 9.58 7.47
CA GLY A 135 5.97 8.85 6.95
C GLY A 135 5.64 7.47 6.38
N VAL A 136 6.69 6.74 6.03
CA VAL A 136 6.62 5.34 5.57
C VAL A 136 6.97 4.43 6.74
N TYR A 137 6.19 3.37 6.92
CA TYR A 137 6.29 2.42 8.02
C TYR A 137 6.37 1.00 7.49
N ARG A 138 7.00 0.12 8.25
CA ARG A 138 6.97 -1.33 8.07
C ARG A 138 6.03 -1.94 9.10
N TYR A 139 5.19 -2.87 8.66
CA TYR A 139 4.34 -3.64 9.56
C TYR A 139 5.10 -4.87 10.07
N SER A 140 5.21 -5.03 11.40
CA SER A 140 5.89 -6.17 12.02
C SER A 140 5.29 -6.45 13.39
N ASN A 141 4.96 -7.72 13.66
CA ASN A 141 4.42 -8.18 14.95
C ASN A 141 3.22 -7.34 15.45
N GLY A 142 2.31 -6.98 14.55
CA GLY A 142 1.13 -6.18 14.89
C GLY A 142 1.40 -4.68 15.05
N ARG A 143 2.61 -4.20 14.74
CA ARG A 143 3.03 -2.81 14.95
C ARG A 143 3.52 -2.13 13.68
N LEU A 144 3.36 -0.81 13.62
CA LEU A 144 3.89 0.03 12.55
C LEU A 144 5.20 0.69 13.00
N ILE A 145 6.31 0.23 12.43
CA ILE A 145 7.66 0.72 12.74
C ILE A 145 8.06 1.73 11.67
N LYS A 146 8.36 2.97 12.04
CA LYS A 146 8.74 4.02 11.09
C LYS A 146 10.07 3.67 10.39
N ASN A 147 10.10 3.73 9.07
CA ASN A 147 11.35 3.61 8.32
C ASN A 147 12.15 4.91 8.49
N ALA A 148 13.44 4.77 8.84
CA ALA A 148 14.37 5.87 9.07
C ALA A 148 14.86 6.53 7.77
#